data_AF-A0A1I0FK96-F1
#
_entry.id   AF-A0A1I0FK96-F1
#
_cell.length_a   1.000
_cell.length_b   1.000
_cell.length_c   1.000
_cell.angle_alpha   90.00
_cell.angle_beta   90.00
_cell.angle_gamma   90.00
#
_symmetry.space_group_name_H-M   'P 1'
#
loop_
_entity.id
_entity.type
_entity.pdbx_description
1 polymer ?
#
loop_
_entity_poly.entity_id
_entity_poly.type
_entity_poly.pdbx_seq_one_letter_code
_entity_poly.pdbx_strand_id
1 'polypeptide(L)'
;MTFHELARKVWESMGMTDDHVGVVQAGAGGWSVAVELRGFQATLAEPLIGLSRGCEVVAVGRHDYAEDSFVYAVDGEVVTSFTPHLPGTRWGSDPDRINELMRESGLPPEKLDDEVWEATWDDMYSNRISRAFLLAAEITGVVFTPSSLDGLLLVGTIRR
;
A
#
# COMPACT_ATOMS: atom_id res chain seq x y z
N MET A 1 -8.02 -9.07 -13.58
CA MET A 1 -9.17 -8.17 -13.26
C MET A 1 -8.69 -6.80 -12.75
N THR A 2 -9.40 -5.69 -13.00
CA THR A 2 -9.09 -4.36 -12.42
C THR A 2 -9.72 -4.16 -11.03
N PHE A 3 -9.25 -3.18 -10.25
CA PHE A 3 -9.89 -2.83 -8.96
C PHE A 3 -11.35 -2.38 -9.11
N HIS A 4 -11.69 -1.68 -10.20
CA HIS A 4 -13.06 -1.27 -10.49
C HIS A 4 -13.96 -2.49 -10.77
N GLU A 5 -13.48 -3.45 -11.57
CA GLU A 5 -14.18 -4.70 -11.82
C GLU A 5 -14.36 -5.52 -10.55
N LEU A 6 -13.34 -5.59 -9.69
CA LEU A 6 -13.41 -6.27 -8.40
C LEU A 6 -14.45 -5.60 -7.48
N ALA A 7 -14.45 -4.27 -7.38
CA ALA A 7 -15.43 -3.52 -6.58
C ALA A 7 -16.87 -3.77 -7.07
N ARG A 8 -17.08 -3.81 -8.39
CA ARG A 8 -18.38 -4.17 -8.97
C ARG A 8 -18.80 -5.61 -8.62
N LYS A 9 -17.88 -6.59 -8.71
CA LYS A 9 -18.19 -7.99 -8.32
C LYS A 9 -18.54 -8.12 -6.83
N VAL A 10 -17.79 -7.44 -5.96
CA VAL A 10 -18.06 -7.41 -4.52
C VAL A 10 -19.44 -6.82 -4.25
N TRP A 11 -19.77 -5.71 -4.89
CA TRP A 11 -21.10 -5.10 -4.83
C TRP A 11 -22.21 -6.08 -5.23
N GLU A 12 -22.05 -6.73 -6.39
CA GLU A 12 -23.04 -7.69 -6.91
C GLU A 12 -23.23 -8.90 -5.99
N SER A 13 -22.20 -9.28 -5.23
CA SER A 13 -22.21 -10.48 -4.38
C SER A 13 -22.69 -10.21 -2.94
N MET A 14 -22.30 -9.07 -2.35
CA MET A 14 -22.46 -8.82 -0.91
C MET A 14 -23.24 -7.55 -0.56
N GLY A 15 -23.57 -6.69 -1.54
CA GLY A 15 -24.25 -5.42 -1.27
C GLY A 15 -23.37 -4.37 -0.58
N MET A 16 -24.00 -3.39 0.09
CA MET A 16 -23.35 -2.19 0.66
C MET A 16 -23.02 -2.22 2.15
N THR A 17 -23.34 -3.28 2.88
CA THR A 17 -23.61 -3.10 4.31
C THR A 17 -22.37 -2.98 5.18
N ASP A 18 -21.25 -3.61 4.82
CA ASP A 18 -20.04 -3.65 5.64
C ASP A 18 -18.74 -3.53 4.82
N ASP A 19 -17.67 -3.05 5.44
CA ASP A 19 -16.32 -3.08 4.88
C ASP A 19 -15.79 -4.51 4.90
N HIS A 20 -15.10 -4.91 3.83
CA HIS A 20 -14.59 -6.28 3.68
C HIS A 20 -13.13 -6.27 3.25
N VAL A 21 -12.43 -7.32 3.64
CA VAL A 21 -11.07 -7.63 3.18
C VAL A 21 -11.07 -8.98 2.48
N GLY A 22 -10.45 -9.05 1.31
CA GLY A 22 -10.12 -10.30 0.62
C GLY A 22 -8.65 -10.62 0.78
N VAL A 23 -8.30 -11.85 1.18
CA VAL A 23 -6.91 -12.27 1.39
C VAL A 23 -6.55 -13.42 0.48
N VAL A 24 -5.37 -13.34 -0.14
CA VAL A 24 -4.77 -14.41 -0.94
C VAL A 24 -3.32 -14.66 -0.50
N GLN A 25 -2.91 -15.92 -0.46
CA GLN A 25 -1.51 -16.28 -0.26
C GLN A 25 -0.69 -15.86 -1.48
N ALA A 26 0.48 -15.25 -1.25
CA ALA A 26 1.27 -14.63 -2.30
C ALA A 26 2.75 -14.98 -2.20
N GLY A 27 3.31 -15.44 -3.32
CA GLY A 27 4.71 -15.83 -3.43
C GLY A 27 5.07 -17.09 -2.64
N ALA A 28 6.32 -17.53 -2.78
CA ALA A 28 6.86 -18.67 -2.05
C ALA A 28 7.39 -18.31 -0.64
N GLY A 29 7.48 -17.01 -0.33
CA GLY A 29 8.08 -16.47 0.89
C GLY A 29 7.16 -16.39 2.11
N GLY A 30 5.95 -16.96 2.05
CA GLY A 30 5.01 -16.96 3.18
C GLY A 30 4.21 -15.65 3.35
N TRP A 31 4.28 -14.74 2.39
CA TRP A 31 3.50 -13.51 2.40
C TRP A 31 2.03 -13.75 2.02
N SER A 32 1.16 -12.86 2.47
CA SER A 32 -0.24 -12.79 2.04
C SER A 32 -0.54 -11.38 1.59
N VAL A 33 -1.39 -11.24 0.57
CA VAL A 33 -1.92 -9.96 0.13
C VAL A 33 -3.36 -9.84 0.60
N ALA A 34 -3.62 -8.77 1.35
CA ALA A 34 -4.95 -8.38 1.78
C ALA A 34 -5.41 -7.17 0.94
N VAL A 35 -6.63 -7.22 0.43
CA VAL A 35 -7.24 -6.17 -0.38
C VAL A 35 -8.48 -5.65 0.33
N GLU A 36 -8.40 -4.41 0.81
CA GLU A 36 -9.50 -3.65 1.37
C GLU A 36 -10.04 -2.69 0.29
N LEU A 37 -11.30 -2.85 -0.12
CA LEU A 37 -11.92 -1.97 -1.10
C LEU A 37 -12.69 -0.86 -0.42
N ARG A 38 -12.49 0.39 -0.86
CA ARG A 38 -13.18 1.60 -0.37
C ARG A 38 -12.92 1.92 1.12
N GLY A 39 -11.97 1.24 1.75
CA GLY A 39 -11.55 1.48 3.11
C GLY A 39 -10.12 2.01 3.19
N PHE A 40 -9.65 2.19 4.41
CA PHE A 40 -8.33 2.74 4.73
C PHE A 40 -7.79 2.17 6.05
N GLN A 41 -8.39 1.11 6.59
CA GLN A 41 -7.99 0.57 7.89
C GLN A 41 -6.55 0.05 7.86
N ALA A 42 -6.16 -0.61 6.76
CA ALA A 42 -4.81 -1.11 6.58
C ALA A 42 -3.73 -0.02 6.43
N THR A 43 -4.09 1.27 6.39
CA THR A 43 -3.14 2.39 6.32
C THR A 43 -3.16 3.25 7.59
N LEU A 44 -4.05 2.96 8.54
CA LEU A 44 -4.06 3.59 9.86
C LEU A 44 -3.02 2.93 10.78
N ALA A 45 -2.37 3.75 11.61
CA ALA A 45 -1.31 3.29 12.51
C ALA A 45 -1.78 2.19 13.49
N GLU A 46 -2.95 2.35 14.11
CA GLU A 46 -3.43 1.39 15.13
C GLU A 46 -3.73 -0.02 14.57
N PRO A 47 -4.53 -0.18 13.49
CA PRO A 47 -4.69 -1.49 12.85
C PRO A 47 -3.37 -2.07 12.35
N LEU A 48 -2.48 -1.26 11.77
CA LEU A 48 -1.18 -1.72 11.27
C LEU A 48 -0.28 -2.25 12.39
N ILE A 49 -0.22 -1.55 13.52
CA ILE A 49 0.51 -2.01 14.71
C ILE A 49 -0.03 -3.35 15.19
N GLY A 50 -1.36 -3.56 15.13
CA GLY A 50 -1.95 -4.85 15.46
C GLY A 50 -1.55 -5.95 14.47
N LEU A 51 -1.65 -5.65 13.16
CA LEU A 51 -1.38 -6.57 12.06
C LEU A 51 0.09 -6.98 11.98
N SER A 52 1.03 -6.09 12.31
CA SER A 52 2.47 -6.34 12.19
C SER A 52 3.09 -7.06 13.39
N ARG A 53 2.34 -7.41 14.44
CA ARG A 53 2.90 -8.13 15.60
C ARG A 53 3.44 -9.50 15.18
N GLY A 54 4.74 -9.72 15.39
CA GLY A 54 5.42 -10.95 15.00
C GLY A 54 5.62 -11.13 13.49
N CYS A 55 5.41 -10.09 12.67
CA CYS A 55 5.66 -10.13 11.23
C CYS A 55 6.01 -8.74 10.66
N GLU A 56 6.09 -8.66 9.34
CA GLU A 56 6.24 -7.43 8.59
C GLU A 56 4.94 -7.15 7.82
N VAL A 57 4.57 -5.88 7.69
CA VAL A 57 3.42 -5.45 6.89
C VAL A 57 3.82 -4.27 6.03
N VAL A 58 3.51 -4.36 4.74
CA VAL A 58 3.58 -3.25 3.79
C VAL A 58 2.17 -2.94 3.31
N ALA A 59 1.74 -1.69 3.44
CA ALA A 59 0.44 -1.22 2.99
C ALA A 59 0.60 -0.13 1.93
N VAL A 60 -0.10 -0.31 0.80
CA VAL A 60 -0.25 0.72 -0.25
C VAL A 60 -1.73 1.12 -0.28
N GLY A 61 -2.00 2.36 0.14
CA GLY A 61 -3.32 2.96 0.08
C GLY A 61 -3.45 3.85 -1.15
N ARG A 62 -4.52 3.66 -1.91
CA ARG A 62 -4.85 4.51 -3.05
C ARG A 62 -6.23 5.14 -2.87
N HIS A 63 -6.32 6.45 -3.00
CA HIS A 63 -7.57 7.21 -2.92
C HIS A 63 -7.89 7.96 -4.21
N ASP A 64 -9.18 8.12 -4.51
CA ASP A 64 -9.66 8.95 -5.62
C ASP A 64 -9.77 10.44 -5.27
N TYR A 65 -9.94 10.76 -3.98
CA TYR A 65 -10.28 12.11 -3.50
C TYR A 65 -9.48 12.55 -2.27
N ALA A 66 -8.64 11.68 -1.72
CA ALA A 66 -7.81 11.91 -0.55
C ALA A 66 -6.36 11.55 -0.87
N GLU A 67 -5.46 11.68 0.10
CA GLU A 67 -4.06 11.32 -0.08
C GLU A 67 -3.87 9.80 -0.15
N ASP A 68 -3.00 9.38 -1.06
CA ASP A 68 -2.46 8.03 -1.08
C ASP A 68 -1.46 7.85 0.06
N SER A 69 -1.19 6.61 0.46
CA SER A 69 -0.30 6.32 1.58
C SER A 69 0.56 5.11 1.32
N PHE A 70 1.81 5.15 1.76
CA PHE A 70 2.67 3.99 1.89
C PHE A 70 3.04 3.82 3.36
N VAL A 71 2.88 2.62 3.90
CA VAL A 71 3.27 2.30 5.28
C VAL A 71 4.03 0.99 5.33
N TYR A 72 5.17 0.99 6.01
CA TYR A 72 5.96 -0.19 6.34
C TYR A 72 6.05 -0.32 7.87
N ALA A 73 5.62 -1.46 8.38
CA ALA A 73 5.58 -1.75 9.81
C ALA A 73 6.21 -3.12 10.10
N VAL A 74 6.90 -3.20 11.24
CA VAL A 74 7.59 -4.42 11.70
C VAL A 74 7.34 -4.58 13.19
N ASP A 75 6.91 -5.77 13.57
CA ASP A 75 6.71 -6.19 14.97
C ASP A 75 5.96 -5.18 15.86
N GLY A 76 4.84 -4.66 15.35
CA GLY A 76 4.01 -3.71 16.08
C GLY A 76 4.51 -2.26 16.08
N GLU A 77 5.47 -1.91 15.22
CA GLU A 77 5.92 -0.53 15.04
C GLU A 77 5.82 -0.09 13.58
N VAL A 78 5.35 1.14 13.34
CA VAL A 78 5.45 1.77 12.03
C VAL A 78 6.88 2.28 11.85
N VAL A 79 7.63 1.63 10.96
CA VAL A 79 9.03 1.90 10.68
C VAL A 79 9.17 3.10 9.76
N THR A 80 8.49 3.06 8.62
CA THR A 80 8.51 4.13 7.62
C THR A 80 7.12 4.32 7.04
N SER A 81 6.68 5.57 6.91
CA SER A 81 5.40 5.91 6.31
C SER A 81 5.50 7.24 5.61
N PHE A 82 4.81 7.38 4.46
CA PHE A 82 4.85 8.59 3.65
C PHE A 82 3.69 8.65 2.65
N THR A 83 3.49 9.84 2.09
CA THR A 83 2.57 10.08 0.98
C THR A 83 3.32 9.85 -0.35
N PRO A 84 2.90 8.93 -1.24
CA PRO A 84 3.67 8.54 -2.43
C PRO A 84 4.00 9.67 -3.42
N HIS A 85 3.17 10.72 -3.50
CA HIS A 85 3.48 11.90 -4.30
C HIS A 85 4.35 12.92 -3.58
N LEU A 86 4.81 12.65 -2.34
CA LEU A 86 5.68 13.47 -1.50
C LEU A 86 6.68 12.59 -0.71
N PRO A 87 7.46 11.72 -1.38
CA PRO A 87 8.26 10.69 -0.71
C PRO A 87 9.34 11.25 0.22
N GLY A 88 9.79 12.49 0.01
CA GLY A 88 10.75 13.19 0.88
C GLY A 88 10.23 13.54 2.27
N THR A 89 8.91 13.50 2.49
CA THR A 89 8.29 13.78 3.80
C THR A 89 7.81 12.47 4.42
N ARG A 90 8.57 11.93 5.37
CA ARG A 90 8.33 10.61 5.98
C ARG A 90 8.32 10.66 7.50
N TRP A 91 7.69 9.65 8.09
CA TRP A 91 7.59 9.45 9.54
C TRP A 91 7.69 7.97 9.90
N GLY A 92 7.80 7.68 11.20
CA GLY A 92 7.96 6.31 11.74
C GLY A 92 9.12 6.24 12.74
N SER A 93 9.35 5.04 13.29
CA SER A 93 10.45 4.81 14.25
C SER A 93 11.82 4.80 13.59
N ASP A 94 11.90 4.52 12.28
CA ASP A 94 13.13 4.55 11.48
C ASP A 94 12.77 4.98 10.04
N PRO A 95 12.46 6.28 9.81
CA PRO A 95 11.90 6.76 8.53
C PRO A 95 12.82 6.61 7.31
N ASP A 96 14.11 6.35 7.54
CA ASP A 96 15.13 6.27 6.51
C ASP A 96 15.54 4.83 6.17
N ARG A 97 14.99 3.83 6.89
CA ARG A 97 15.37 2.40 6.75
C ARG A 97 15.32 1.90 5.31
N ILE A 98 14.34 2.36 4.53
CA ILE A 98 14.07 1.88 3.17
C ILE A 98 14.49 2.87 2.07
N ASN A 99 15.31 3.87 2.39
CA ASN A 99 15.69 4.93 1.44
C ASN A 99 16.38 4.41 0.17
N GLU A 100 17.17 3.33 0.27
CA GLU A 100 17.81 2.73 -0.91
C GLU A 100 16.78 2.13 -1.86
N LEU A 101 15.88 1.29 -1.35
CA LEU A 101 14.78 0.70 -2.12
C LEU A 101 13.83 1.76 -2.70
N MET A 102 13.60 2.85 -1.95
CA MET A 102 12.84 3.99 -2.44
C MET A 102 13.47 4.60 -3.69
N ARG A 103 14.79 4.85 -3.69
CA ARG A 103 15.51 5.38 -4.86
C ARG A 103 15.42 4.42 -6.05
N GLU A 104 15.64 3.13 -5.81
CA GLU A 104 15.54 2.08 -6.83
C GLU A 104 14.13 2.00 -7.44
N SER A 105 13.11 2.30 -6.64
CA SER A 105 11.70 2.35 -7.07
C SER A 105 11.29 3.69 -7.68
N GLY A 106 12.21 4.65 -7.85
CA GLY A 106 11.93 5.98 -8.40
C GLY A 106 11.20 6.93 -7.44
N LEU A 107 11.25 6.66 -6.13
CA LEU A 107 10.71 7.51 -5.07
C LEU A 107 11.88 8.22 -4.38
N PRO A 108 12.23 9.47 -4.73
CA PRO A 108 13.37 10.15 -4.13
C PRO A 108 13.11 10.40 -2.64
N PRO A 109 13.95 9.87 -1.72
CA PRO A 109 13.79 10.12 -0.30
C PRO A 109 14.29 11.52 0.11
N GLU A 110 15.02 12.22 -0.75
CA GLU A 110 15.47 13.58 -0.48
C GLU A 110 14.33 14.59 -0.70
N LYS A 111 14.34 15.67 0.11
CA LYS A 111 13.50 16.82 -0.17
C LYS A 111 14.06 17.52 -1.41
N LEU A 112 13.23 17.59 -2.46
CA LEU A 112 13.55 18.35 -3.67
C LEU A 112 13.38 19.85 -3.41
N ASP A 113 14.17 20.66 -4.10
CA ASP A 113 13.91 22.10 -4.17
C ASP A 113 12.63 22.38 -4.97
N ASP A 114 12.06 23.57 -4.81
CA ASP A 114 10.75 23.90 -5.40
C ASP A 114 10.77 23.87 -6.94
N GLU A 115 11.89 24.25 -7.58
CA GLU A 115 12.00 24.26 -9.05
C GLU A 115 12.04 22.84 -9.62
N VAL A 116 12.82 21.94 -9.02
CA VAL A 116 12.89 20.52 -9.37
C VAL A 116 11.58 19.82 -9.03
N TRP A 117 10.93 20.20 -7.92
CA TRP A 117 9.62 19.67 -7.55
C TRP A 117 8.57 19.94 -8.63
N GLU A 118 8.41 21.20 -9.02
CA GLU A 118 7.47 21.60 -10.06
C GLU A 118 7.79 20.92 -11.40
N ALA A 119 9.07 20.82 -11.76
CA ALA A 119 9.50 20.17 -13.00
C ALA A 119 9.22 18.65 -13.04
N THR A 120 9.14 18.00 -11.88
CA THR A 120 8.92 16.54 -11.76
C THR A 120 7.52 16.17 -11.31
N TRP A 121 6.67 17.15 -10.97
CA TRP A 121 5.34 16.94 -10.41
C TRP A 121 4.48 16.01 -11.25
N ASP A 122 4.38 16.23 -12.56
CA ASP A 122 3.51 15.42 -13.43
C ASP A 122 3.92 13.95 -13.47
N ASP A 123 5.23 13.66 -13.53
CA ASP A 123 5.76 12.31 -13.49
C ASP A 123 5.55 11.67 -12.11
N MET A 124 5.93 12.39 -11.05
CA MET A 124 5.77 11.93 -9.67
C MET A 124 4.32 11.61 -9.37
N TYR A 125 3.41 12.54 -9.67
CA TYR A 125 1.99 12.37 -9.42
C TYR A 125 1.42 11.23 -10.27
N SER A 126 1.72 11.14 -11.57
CA SER A 126 1.16 10.11 -12.44
C SER A 126 1.64 8.69 -12.08
N ASN A 127 2.90 8.54 -11.67
CA ASN A 127 3.52 7.24 -11.44
C ASN A 127 3.58 6.82 -9.96
N ARG A 128 3.16 7.68 -9.01
CA ARG A 128 3.27 7.45 -7.56
C ARG A 128 2.77 6.09 -7.09
N ILE A 129 1.61 5.63 -7.57
CA ILE A 129 1.01 4.37 -7.14
C ILE A 129 1.77 3.18 -7.72
N SER A 130 2.13 3.24 -8.99
CA SER A 130 2.96 2.20 -9.63
C SER A 130 4.30 2.05 -8.91
N ARG A 131 4.93 3.17 -8.52
CA ARG A 131 6.19 3.18 -7.75
C ARG A 131 6.02 2.67 -6.32
N ALA A 132 4.89 2.98 -5.66
CA ALA A 132 4.56 2.43 -4.35
C ALA A 132 4.37 0.90 -4.38
N PHE A 133 3.70 0.37 -5.42
CA PHE A 133 3.60 -1.08 -5.62
C PHE A 133 4.94 -1.73 -5.96
N LEU A 134 5.80 -1.05 -6.73
CA LEU A 134 7.16 -1.52 -6.99
C LEU A 134 7.96 -1.61 -5.69
N LEU A 135 7.96 -0.56 -4.87
CA LEU A 135 8.62 -0.56 -3.57
C LEU A 135 8.10 -1.68 -2.65
N ALA A 136 6.78 -1.91 -2.64
CA ALA A 136 6.20 -3.03 -1.90
C ALA A 136 6.71 -4.39 -2.42
N ALA A 137 6.86 -4.53 -3.74
CA ALA A 137 7.42 -5.74 -4.35
C ALA A 137 8.90 -5.93 -4.00
N GLU A 138 9.71 -4.87 -3.96
CA GLU A 138 11.12 -4.94 -3.54
C GLU A 138 11.27 -5.38 -2.07
N ILE A 139 10.40 -4.89 -1.18
CA ILE A 139 10.43 -5.29 0.24
C ILE A 139 9.97 -6.73 0.44
N THR A 140 8.87 -7.12 -0.22
CA THR A 140 8.18 -8.39 0.07
C THR A 140 8.58 -9.54 -0.85
N GLY A 141 9.21 -9.25 -2.00
CA GLY A 141 9.37 -10.19 -3.11
C GLY A 141 8.05 -10.56 -3.81
N VAL A 142 6.93 -9.92 -3.45
CA VAL A 142 5.60 -10.20 -4.02
C VAL A 142 5.26 -9.15 -5.07
N VAL A 143 5.25 -9.56 -6.34
CA VAL A 143 4.75 -8.73 -7.44
C VAL A 143 3.24 -8.84 -7.50
N PHE A 144 2.54 -7.78 -7.06
CA PHE A 144 1.09 -7.72 -7.15
C PHE A 144 0.66 -7.38 -8.59
N THR A 145 -0.15 -8.26 -9.19
CA THR A 145 -0.61 -8.10 -10.57
C THR A 145 -2.14 -8.20 -10.65
N PRO A 146 -2.78 -7.70 -11.72
CA PRO A 146 -4.21 -7.91 -11.94
C PRO A 146 -4.66 -9.38 -11.90
N SER A 147 -3.78 -10.33 -12.25
CA SER A 147 -4.04 -11.77 -12.18
C SER A 147 -4.04 -12.32 -10.76
N SER A 148 -3.41 -11.63 -9.80
CA SER A 148 -3.47 -11.99 -8.37
C SER A 148 -4.91 -11.95 -7.81
N LEU A 149 -5.81 -11.22 -8.49
CA LEU A 149 -7.21 -11.09 -8.11
C LEU A 149 -8.13 -12.12 -8.76
N ASP A 150 -7.63 -12.92 -9.71
CA ASP A 150 -8.46 -13.87 -10.46
C ASP A 150 -8.67 -15.19 -9.67
N GLY A 151 -7.93 -15.40 -8.57
CA GLY A 151 -8.02 -16.55 -7.69
C GLY A 151 -9.12 -16.47 -6.62
N LEU A 152 -9.23 -17.52 -5.81
CA LEU A 152 -10.12 -17.53 -4.65
C LEU A 152 -9.54 -16.65 -3.54
N LEU A 153 -10.35 -15.73 -3.03
CA LEU A 153 -10.04 -14.87 -1.90
C LEU A 153 -10.76 -15.39 -0.65
N LEU A 154 -10.03 -15.48 0.47
CA LEU A 154 -10.66 -15.62 1.78
C LEU A 154 -11.23 -14.25 2.18
N VAL A 155 -12.53 -14.17 2.41
CA VAL A 155 -13.22 -12.90 2.69
C VAL A 155 -13.62 -12.81 4.16
N GLY A 156 -13.34 -11.66 4.78
CA GLY A 156 -13.78 -11.32 6.13
C GLY A 156 -14.38 -9.92 6.20
N THR A 157 -15.29 -9.70 7.16
CA THR A 157 -15.83 -8.37 7.48
C THR A 157 -14.85 -7.61 8.37
N ILE A 158 -14.61 -6.34 8.07
CA ILE A 158 -13.86 -5.43 8.94
C ILE A 158 -14.86 -4.80 9.92
N ARG A 159 -14.69 -5.08 11.21
CA ARG A 159 -15.51 -4.46 12.27
C ARG A 159 -14.77 -3.24 12.80
N ARG A 160 -15.40 -2.08 12.72
CA ARG A 160 -14.92 -0.83 13.32
C ARG A 160 -15.37 -0.72 14.77
#